data_AF-A0A524CYY7-F1
#
_entry.id   AF-A0A524CYY7-F1
#
_cell.length_a   1.000
_cell.length_b   1.000
_cell.length_c   1.000
_cell.angle_alpha   90.00
_cell.angle_beta   90.00
_cell.angle_gamma   90.00
#
_symmetry.space_group_name_H-M   'P 1'
#
loop_
_entity.id
_entity.type
_entity.pdbx_description
1 polymer ?
#
loop_
_entity_poly.entity_id
_entity_poly.type
_entity_poly.pdbx_seq_one_letter_code
_entity_poly.pdbx_strand_id
1 'polypeptide(L)'
;MRNGLRPREIYLDFMNGLYSDAEASELILYLLNNSEDDSKRISSLKYLNLLPKKQNKLFSLLENLLVSDSNELIRGTSASLIIQHFPDKAYDLIAWSLQNEKSKYALKMIVESLINSPSQKLQTLLNQLDFVIYDDHVIFSSRHKKILHLNQKNIKNVSKIVGLNSFQDLKELYLQ
;
A
#
# COMPACT_ATOMS: atom_id res chain seq x y z
N MET A 1 32.97 -10.84 -12.96
CA MET A 1 31.69 -10.18 -13.28
C MET A 1 30.58 -11.06 -12.73
N ARG A 2 29.93 -10.68 -11.61
CA ARG A 2 28.77 -11.45 -11.11
C ARG A 2 27.58 -11.13 -12.01
N ASN A 3 27.12 -12.10 -12.80
CA ASN A 3 25.86 -12.01 -13.54
C ASN A 3 24.76 -11.52 -12.59
N GLY A 4 23.99 -10.53 -13.05
CA GLY A 4 23.26 -9.59 -12.19
C GLY A 4 22.42 -10.23 -11.11
N LEU A 5 22.84 -10.04 -9.85
CA LEU A 5 22.11 -10.44 -8.65
C LEU A 5 20.64 -10.04 -8.75
N ARG A 6 19.73 -11.02 -8.64
CA ARG A 6 18.29 -10.80 -8.56
C ARG A 6 17.80 -11.00 -7.13
N PRO A 7 16.78 -10.23 -6.68
CA PRO A 7 16.22 -10.38 -5.33
C PRO A 7 15.79 -11.82 -5.01
N ARG A 8 15.20 -12.52 -5.99
CA ARG A 8 14.81 -13.92 -5.87
C ARG A 8 15.99 -14.85 -5.59
N GLU A 9 17.12 -14.63 -6.26
CA GLU A 9 18.31 -15.47 -6.11
C GLU A 9 18.90 -15.30 -4.72
N ILE A 10 19.00 -14.04 -4.25
CA ILE A 10 19.46 -13.74 -2.88
C ILE A 10 18.56 -14.42 -1.84
N TYR A 11 17.23 -14.39 -2.04
CA TYR A 11 16.30 -15.06 -1.13
C TYR A 11 16.46 -16.58 -1.15
N LEU A 12 16.66 -17.21 -2.31
CA LEU A 12 16.91 -18.65 -2.39
C LEU A 12 18.22 -19.03 -1.72
N ASP A 13 19.27 -18.25 -1.91
CA ASP A 13 20.57 -18.45 -1.26
C ASP A 13 20.44 -18.31 0.27
N PHE A 14 19.65 -17.35 0.75
CA PHE A 14 19.27 -17.25 2.17
C PHE A 14 18.56 -18.51 2.67
N MET A 15 17.55 -19.00 1.94
CA MET A 15 16.82 -20.22 2.31
C MET A 15 17.70 -21.46 2.33
N ASN A 16 18.78 -21.48 1.55
CA ASN A 16 19.78 -22.55 1.52
C ASN A 16 20.90 -22.37 2.58
N GLY A 17 20.83 -21.33 3.42
CA GLY A 17 21.83 -21.03 4.45
C GLY A 17 23.14 -20.43 3.92
N LEU A 18 23.18 -19.98 2.66
CA LEU A 18 24.36 -19.33 2.05
C LEU A 18 24.52 -17.88 2.50
N TYR A 19 23.42 -17.23 2.90
CA TYR A 19 23.42 -15.92 3.52
C TYR A 19 22.72 -15.99 4.87
N SER A 20 23.28 -15.28 5.84
CA SER A 20 22.52 -14.89 7.03
C SER A 20 21.38 -13.93 6.65
N ASP A 21 20.40 -13.79 7.54
CA ASP A 21 19.31 -12.82 7.39
C ASP A 21 19.83 -11.37 7.22
N ALA A 22 20.92 -11.01 7.91
CA ALA A 22 21.53 -9.69 7.80
C ALA A 22 22.15 -9.46 6.41
N GLU A 23 22.94 -10.43 5.92
CA GLU A 23 23.57 -10.34 4.59
C GLU A 23 22.52 -10.31 3.48
N ALA A 24 21.50 -11.16 3.54
CA ALA A 24 20.42 -11.18 2.57
C ALA A 24 19.65 -9.85 2.55
N SER A 25 19.38 -9.29 3.73
CA SER A 25 18.74 -7.98 3.88
C SER A 25 19.58 -6.88 3.24
N GLU A 26 20.88 -6.81 3.53
CA GLU A 26 21.78 -5.80 2.98
C GLU A 26 21.89 -5.88 1.45
N LEU A 27 21.99 -7.09 0.89
CA LEU A 27 22.03 -7.30 -0.55
C LEU A 27 20.73 -6.86 -1.23
N ILE A 28 19.56 -7.22 -0.68
CA ILE A 28 18.27 -6.82 -1.24
C ILE A 28 18.06 -5.30 -1.12
N LEU A 29 18.44 -4.70 0.01
CA LEU A 29 18.41 -3.25 0.21
C LEU A 29 19.32 -2.52 -0.79
N TYR A 30 20.51 -3.07 -1.06
CA TYR A 30 21.42 -2.54 -2.08
C TYR A 30 20.77 -2.55 -3.47
N LEU A 31 20.10 -3.66 -3.86
CA LEU A 31 19.39 -3.74 -5.14
C LEU A 31 18.23 -2.74 -5.23
N LEU A 32 17.49 -2.54 -4.14
CA LEU A 32 16.36 -1.60 -4.08
C LEU A 32 16.81 -0.13 -4.28
N ASN A 33 17.95 0.24 -3.68
CA ASN A 33 18.46 1.62 -3.70
C ASN A 33 19.24 1.99 -4.96
N ASN A 34 19.88 1.02 -5.62
CA ASN A 34 20.81 1.28 -6.72
C ASN A 34 20.32 0.78 -8.09
N SER A 35 19.09 0.27 -8.17
CA SER A 35 18.50 -0.17 -9.43
C SER A 35 17.68 0.95 -10.06
N GLU A 36 17.88 1.20 -11.36
CA GLU A 36 17.00 2.05 -12.17
C GLU A 36 15.78 1.28 -12.72
N ASP A 37 15.82 -0.06 -12.65
CA ASP A 37 14.69 -0.92 -13.06
C ASP A 37 13.67 -1.04 -11.92
N ASP A 38 12.52 -0.39 -12.08
CA ASP A 38 11.40 -0.45 -11.14
C ASP A 38 10.90 -1.88 -10.88
N SER A 39 10.92 -2.77 -11.88
CA SER A 39 10.52 -4.17 -11.68
C SER A 39 11.45 -4.88 -10.71
N LYS A 40 12.74 -4.60 -10.81
CA LYS A 40 13.76 -5.11 -9.88
C LYS A 40 13.60 -4.50 -8.49
N ARG A 41 13.25 -3.22 -8.37
CA ARG A 41 12.98 -2.54 -7.09
C ARG A 41 11.74 -3.11 -6.39
N ILE A 42 10.64 -3.27 -7.12
CA ILE A 42 9.39 -3.89 -6.61
C ILE A 42 9.65 -5.33 -6.17
N SER A 43 10.38 -6.10 -6.98
CA SER A 43 10.81 -7.45 -6.61
C SER A 43 11.65 -7.44 -5.32
N SER A 44 12.55 -6.47 -5.17
CA SER A 44 13.36 -6.30 -3.96
C SER A 44 12.48 -6.10 -2.72
N LEU A 45 11.49 -5.19 -2.78
CA LEU A 45 10.53 -4.99 -1.68
C LEU A 45 9.78 -6.27 -1.32
N LYS A 46 9.34 -7.04 -2.32
CA LYS A 46 8.64 -8.32 -2.10
C LYS A 46 9.52 -9.32 -1.36
N TYR A 47 10.78 -9.50 -1.74
CA TYR A 47 11.66 -10.48 -1.08
C TYR A 47 12.15 -10.00 0.28
N LEU A 48 12.33 -8.69 0.47
CA LEU A 48 12.60 -8.08 1.77
C LEU A 48 11.47 -8.33 2.77
N ASN A 49 10.22 -8.42 2.29
CA ASN A 49 9.07 -8.80 3.10
C ASN A 49 9.17 -10.22 3.68
N LEU A 50 9.81 -11.14 2.96
CA LEU A 50 9.91 -12.55 3.34
C LEU A 50 11.02 -12.83 4.36
N LEU A 51 11.94 -11.89 4.57
CA LEU A 51 13.04 -12.06 5.53
C LEU A 51 12.55 -11.88 6.99
N PRO A 52 13.05 -12.68 7.95
CA PRO A 52 12.53 -12.70 9.31
C PRO A 52 12.87 -11.46 10.16
N LYS A 53 14.05 -10.83 10.03
CA LYS A 53 14.34 -9.61 10.80
C LYS A 53 14.03 -8.35 10.03
N LYS A 54 13.18 -7.51 10.62
CA LYS A 54 12.95 -6.14 10.17
C LYS A 54 13.82 -5.19 10.98
N GLN A 55 14.79 -4.55 10.32
CA GLN A 55 15.71 -3.61 10.97
C GLN A 55 15.11 -2.21 11.03
N ASN A 56 15.48 -1.38 12.01
CA ASN A 56 15.04 0.03 12.04
C ASN A 56 15.40 0.80 10.75
N LYS A 57 16.54 0.47 10.12
CA LYS A 57 16.96 1.02 8.82
C LYS A 57 15.93 0.77 7.72
N LEU A 58 15.18 -0.34 7.81
CA LEU A 58 14.13 -0.66 6.86
C LEU A 58 12.97 0.34 6.95
N PHE A 59 12.55 0.72 8.15
CA PHE A 59 11.44 1.67 8.31
C PHE A 59 11.77 3.01 7.62
N SER A 60 12.93 3.60 7.91
CA SER A 60 13.34 4.87 7.29
C SER A 60 13.45 4.78 5.77
N LEU A 61 13.88 3.64 5.24
CA LEU A 61 13.88 3.43 3.79
C LEU A 61 12.46 3.40 3.22
N LEU A 62 11.56 2.61 3.82
CA LEU A 62 10.17 2.51 3.37
C LEU A 62 9.44 3.85 3.47
N GLU A 63 9.73 4.64 4.49
CA GLU A 63 9.21 6.00 4.65
C GLU A 63 9.64 6.89 3.49
N ASN A 64 10.94 6.93 3.16
CA ASN A 64 11.44 7.69 2.03
C ASN A 64 10.80 7.24 0.71
N LEU A 65 10.69 5.93 0.49
CA LEU A 65 10.05 5.38 -0.71
C LEU A 65 8.57 5.77 -0.79
N LEU A 66 7.83 5.64 0.30
CA LEU A 66 6.41 6.04 0.35
C LEU A 66 6.21 7.53 0.03
N VAL A 67 7.08 8.40 0.54
CA VAL A 67 6.88 9.85 0.39
C VAL A 67 7.36 10.38 -0.96
N SER A 68 8.47 9.85 -1.49
CA SER A 68 9.22 10.51 -2.57
C SER A 68 9.45 9.69 -3.84
N ASP A 69 9.14 8.39 -3.84
CA ASP A 69 9.39 7.58 -5.02
C ASP A 69 8.48 7.97 -6.20
N SER A 70 9.02 8.04 -7.41
CA SER A 70 8.24 8.37 -8.61
C SER A 70 7.25 7.27 -8.99
N ASN A 71 7.56 6.01 -8.66
CA ASN A 71 6.75 4.86 -9.04
C ASN A 71 5.66 4.57 -7.99
N GLU A 72 4.40 4.64 -8.41
CA GLU A 72 3.24 4.41 -7.56
C GLU A 72 3.15 2.99 -6.97
N LEU A 73 3.65 1.97 -7.66
CA LEU A 73 3.70 0.60 -7.15
C LEU A 73 4.70 0.51 -5.99
N ILE A 74 5.83 1.20 -6.10
CA ILE A 74 6.84 1.26 -5.04
C ILE A 74 6.29 1.99 -3.82
N ARG A 75 5.62 3.13 -4.00
CA ARG A 75 4.97 3.85 -2.89
C ARG A 75 3.92 2.99 -2.20
N GLY A 76 2.97 2.42 -2.96
CA GLY A 76 1.91 1.56 -2.40
C GLY A 76 2.45 0.31 -1.71
N THR A 77 3.46 -0.35 -2.27
CA THR A 77 4.14 -1.50 -1.64
C THR A 77 4.82 -1.08 -0.33
N SER A 78 5.47 0.09 -0.31
CA SER A 78 6.17 0.59 0.88
C SER A 78 5.20 0.87 2.03
N ALA A 79 4.05 1.50 1.74
CA ALA A 79 3.00 1.68 2.73
C ALA A 79 2.46 0.35 3.28
N SER A 80 2.23 -0.63 2.40
CA SER A 80 1.77 -1.96 2.83
C SER A 80 2.74 -2.60 3.83
N LEU A 81 4.03 -2.54 3.54
CA LEU A 81 5.07 -3.07 4.43
C LEU A 81 5.16 -2.29 5.75
N ILE A 82 5.00 -0.97 5.73
CA ILE A 82 4.95 -0.14 6.94
C ILE A 82 3.77 -0.55 7.84
N ILE A 83 2.58 -0.68 7.28
CA ILE A 83 1.36 -1.07 8.00
C ILE A 83 1.51 -2.47 8.62
N GLN A 84 2.12 -3.41 7.89
CA GLN A 84 2.27 -4.80 8.32
C GLN A 84 3.35 -4.98 9.39
N HIS A 85 4.51 -4.33 9.24
CA HIS A 85 5.70 -4.63 10.06
C HIS A 85 6.02 -3.57 11.09
N PHE A 86 5.51 -2.35 10.94
CA PHE A 86 5.81 -1.22 11.82
C PHE A 86 4.55 -0.50 12.29
N PRO A 87 3.52 -1.22 12.80
CA PRO A 87 2.22 -0.61 13.08
C PRO A 87 2.29 0.50 14.13
N ASP A 88 3.23 0.41 15.08
CA ASP A 88 3.44 1.43 16.13
C ASP A 88 3.97 2.75 15.58
N LYS A 89 4.66 2.72 14.43
CA LYS A 89 5.25 3.90 13.76
C LYS A 89 4.43 4.37 12.56
N ALA A 90 3.49 3.56 12.09
CA ALA A 90 2.80 3.78 10.84
C ALA A 90 1.76 4.90 10.88
N TYR A 91 1.17 5.20 12.06
CA TYR A 91 -0.07 5.99 12.13
C TYR A 91 0.03 7.35 11.43
N ASP A 92 0.99 8.19 11.84
CA ASP A 92 1.11 9.57 11.33
C ASP A 92 1.51 9.58 9.85
N LEU A 93 2.44 8.69 9.48
CA LEU A 93 2.92 8.57 8.10
C LEU A 93 1.82 8.11 7.13
N ILE A 94 1.00 7.14 7.53
CA ILE A 94 -0.12 6.65 6.72
C ILE A 94 -1.25 7.68 6.68
N ALA A 95 -1.55 8.37 7.80
CA ALA A 95 -2.51 9.47 7.81
C ALA A 95 -2.13 10.57 6.82
N TRP A 96 -0.86 11.00 6.83
CA TRP A 96 -0.34 11.97 5.87
C TRP A 96 -0.44 11.46 4.43
N SER A 97 -0.08 10.18 4.20
CA SER A 97 -0.12 9.57 2.86
C SER A 97 -1.53 9.51 2.28
N LEU A 98 -2.55 9.21 3.09
CA LEU A 98 -3.95 9.21 2.67
C LEU A 98 -4.44 10.59 2.17
N GLN A 99 -3.85 11.68 2.68
CA GLN A 99 -4.22 13.05 2.30
C GLN A 99 -3.42 13.57 1.10
N ASN A 100 -2.20 13.07 0.89
CA ASN A 100 -1.24 13.64 -0.07
C ASN A 100 -0.98 12.75 -1.29
N GLU A 101 -1.28 11.45 -1.23
CA GLU A 101 -1.08 10.54 -2.36
C GLU A 101 -2.06 10.85 -3.51
N LYS A 102 -1.52 11.02 -4.71
CA LYS A 102 -2.29 11.39 -5.91
C LYS A 102 -2.60 10.18 -6.80
N SER A 103 -1.81 9.11 -6.68
CA SER A 103 -2.04 7.88 -7.43
C SER A 103 -3.19 7.10 -6.83
N LYS A 104 -4.21 6.84 -7.66
CA LYS A 104 -5.32 5.96 -7.32
C LYS A 104 -4.83 4.54 -6.99
N TYR A 105 -3.77 4.08 -7.66
CA TYR A 105 -3.24 2.75 -7.44
C TYR A 105 -2.54 2.64 -6.08
N ALA A 106 -1.66 3.58 -5.75
CA ALA A 106 -1.00 3.61 -4.44
C ALA A 106 -2.01 3.75 -3.30
N LEU A 107 -2.99 4.66 -3.43
CA LEU A 107 -4.09 4.81 -2.46
C LEU A 107 -4.87 3.51 -2.25
N LYS A 108 -5.19 2.79 -3.34
CA LYS A 108 -5.86 1.49 -3.27
C LYS A 108 -5.08 0.51 -2.39
N MET A 109 -3.77 0.37 -2.62
CA MET A 109 -2.92 -0.54 -1.84
C MET A 109 -2.85 -0.14 -0.35
N ILE A 110 -2.80 1.17 -0.05
CA ILE A 110 -2.81 1.67 1.32
C ILE A 110 -4.12 1.27 2.02
N VAL A 111 -5.26 1.49 1.37
CA VAL A 111 -6.58 1.17 1.92
C VAL A 111 -6.75 -0.33 2.12
N GLU A 112 -6.39 -1.15 1.13
CA GLU A 112 -6.41 -2.62 1.24
C GLU A 112 -5.55 -3.10 2.44
N SER A 113 -4.39 -2.47 2.62
CA SER A 113 -3.49 -2.81 3.73
C SER A 113 -4.06 -2.41 5.09
N LEU A 114 -4.76 -1.27 5.18
CA LEU A 114 -5.45 -0.82 6.39
C LEU A 114 -6.63 -1.74 6.75
N ILE A 115 -7.44 -2.15 5.76
CA ILE A 115 -8.56 -3.08 5.96
C ILE A 115 -8.08 -4.40 6.56
N ASN A 116 -6.95 -4.91 6.06
CA ASN A 116 -6.39 -6.19 6.49
C ASN A 116 -5.43 -6.05 7.70
N SER A 117 -5.23 -4.85 8.23
CA SER A 117 -4.30 -4.63 9.34
C SER A 117 -4.84 -5.22 10.64
N PRO A 118 -4.05 -5.97 11.43
CA PRO A 118 -4.46 -6.40 12.76
C PRO A 118 -4.52 -5.23 13.77
N SER A 119 -3.94 -4.07 13.44
CA SER A 119 -3.94 -2.90 14.32
C SER A 119 -5.26 -2.14 14.22
N GLN A 120 -6.10 -2.25 15.27
CA GLN A 120 -7.35 -1.49 15.36
C GLN A 120 -7.11 0.02 15.29
N LYS A 121 -5.99 0.51 15.86
CA LYS A 121 -5.59 1.92 15.79
C LYS A 121 -5.40 2.35 14.33
N LEU A 122 -4.67 1.56 13.53
CA LEU A 122 -4.48 1.89 12.11
C LEU A 122 -5.78 1.84 11.32
N GLN A 123 -6.65 0.85 11.58
CA GLN A 123 -7.96 0.78 10.93
C GLN A 123 -8.80 2.05 11.15
N THR A 124 -8.61 2.79 12.26
CA THR A 124 -9.33 4.05 12.48
C THR A 124 -9.01 5.14 11.44
N LEU A 125 -7.86 5.05 10.75
CA LEU A 125 -7.50 5.97 9.67
C LEU A 125 -8.46 5.88 8.49
N LEU A 126 -9.16 4.76 8.32
CA LEU A 126 -10.20 4.63 7.29
C LEU A 126 -11.29 5.68 7.49
N ASN A 127 -11.58 6.10 8.72
CA ASN A 127 -12.58 7.14 9.04
C ASN A 127 -12.21 8.54 8.52
N GLN A 128 -10.96 8.75 8.10
CA GLN A 128 -10.51 10.01 7.51
C GLN A 128 -10.87 10.13 6.03
N LEU A 129 -11.31 9.04 5.40
CA LEU A 129 -11.61 8.98 3.97
C LEU A 129 -13.09 9.24 3.75
N ASP A 130 -13.48 10.26 2.99
CA ASP A 130 -14.91 10.47 2.71
C ASP A 130 -15.54 9.24 2.03
N PHE A 131 -14.79 8.64 1.11
CA PHE A 131 -15.05 7.32 0.54
C PHE A 131 -13.79 6.80 -0.18
N VAL A 132 -13.76 5.50 -0.50
CA VAL A 132 -12.78 4.87 -1.38
C VAL A 132 -13.51 4.20 -2.53
N ILE A 133 -13.12 4.51 -3.77
CA ILE A 133 -13.59 3.78 -4.95
C ILE A 133 -12.66 2.57 -5.15
N TYR A 134 -13.22 1.37 -5.01
CA TYR A 134 -12.53 0.11 -5.20
C TYR A 134 -13.27 -0.71 -6.25
N ASP A 135 -12.71 -0.82 -7.46
CA ASP A 135 -13.36 -1.55 -8.56
C ASP A 135 -14.79 -1.01 -8.81
N ASP A 136 -15.82 -1.86 -8.72
CA ASP A 136 -17.23 -1.50 -8.80
C ASP A 136 -17.85 -1.09 -7.45
N HIS A 137 -17.05 -0.64 -6.47
CA HIS A 137 -17.53 -0.37 -5.11
C HIS A 137 -17.17 1.04 -4.64
N VAL A 138 -18.09 1.67 -3.90
CA VAL A 138 -17.81 2.87 -3.11
C VAL A 138 -17.87 2.48 -1.64
N ILE A 139 -16.72 2.55 -0.96
CA ILE A 139 -16.56 2.25 0.45
C ILE A 139 -16.64 3.58 1.21
N PHE A 140 -17.74 3.86 1.88
CA PHE A 140 -17.91 5.05 2.73
C PHE A 140 -17.33 4.81 4.12
N SER A 141 -16.60 5.78 4.69
CA SER A 141 -16.01 5.61 6.04
C SER A 141 -16.84 6.13 7.20
N SER A 142 -17.90 6.90 6.95
CA SER A 142 -18.59 7.55 8.07
C SER A 142 -19.37 6.55 8.94
N ARG A 143 -19.50 6.87 10.24
CA ARG A 143 -20.06 6.13 11.41
C ARG A 143 -21.32 5.26 11.25
N HIS A 144 -21.91 5.18 10.07
CA HIS A 144 -23.02 4.31 9.73
C HIS A 144 -22.50 3.30 8.72
N LYS A 145 -22.11 2.10 9.18
CA LYS A 145 -21.72 0.95 8.34
C LYS A 145 -22.78 0.69 7.27
N LYS A 146 -22.70 1.36 6.11
CA LYS A 146 -23.47 1.06 4.91
C LYS A 146 -22.49 0.92 3.77
N ILE A 147 -22.11 -0.33 3.51
CA ILE A 147 -21.46 -0.71 2.26
C ILE A 147 -22.49 -0.49 1.15
N LEU A 148 -22.19 0.37 0.19
CA LEU A 148 -23.08 0.59 -0.94
C LEU A 148 -22.69 -0.40 -2.05
N HIS A 149 -23.43 -1.51 -2.12
CA HIS A 149 -23.24 -2.52 -3.16
C HIS A 149 -23.84 -2.01 -4.48
N LEU A 150 -23.02 -1.37 -5.31
CA LEU A 150 -23.45 -0.80 -6.60
C LEU A 150 -24.11 -1.85 -7.51
N ASN A 151 -23.61 -3.09 -7.47
CA ASN A 151 -24.17 -4.22 -8.22
C ASN A 151 -25.58 -4.63 -7.75
N GLN A 152 -25.90 -4.51 -6.46
CA GLN A 152 -27.26 -4.74 -5.94
C GLN A 152 -28.23 -3.61 -6.34
N LYS A 153 -27.70 -2.49 -6.85
CA LYS A 153 -28.46 -1.34 -7.33
C LYS A 153 -28.39 -1.18 -8.85
N ASN A 154 -27.94 -2.20 -9.59
CA ASN A 154 -27.76 -2.18 -11.04
C ASN A 154 -26.82 -1.07 -11.58
N ILE A 155 -25.98 -0.50 -10.72
CA ILE A 155 -25.00 0.50 -11.12
C ILE A 155 -23.72 -0.24 -11.48
N LYS A 156 -23.48 -0.38 -12.79
CA LYS A 156 -22.28 -1.05 -13.33
C LYS A 156 -21.04 -0.16 -13.36
N ASN A 157 -21.22 1.15 -13.26
CA ASN A 157 -20.13 2.12 -13.24
C ASN A 157 -20.64 3.46 -12.67
N VAL A 158 -19.94 4.00 -11.68
CA VAL A 158 -20.28 5.28 -11.05
C VAL A 158 -20.20 6.44 -12.05
N SER A 159 -19.33 6.35 -13.07
CA SER A 159 -19.20 7.37 -14.11
C SER A 159 -20.37 7.44 -15.09
N LYS A 160 -21.26 6.44 -15.07
CA LYS A 160 -22.48 6.38 -15.91
C LYS A 160 -23.72 6.89 -15.21
N ILE A 161 -23.62 7.32 -13.95
CA ILE A 161 -24.74 7.96 -13.25
C ILE A 161 -24.88 9.39 -13.80
N VAL A 162 -25.91 9.61 -14.62
CA VAL A 162 -26.21 10.91 -15.22
C VAL A 162 -26.49 11.93 -14.10
N GLY A 163 -25.76 13.05 -14.10
CA GLY A 163 -25.93 14.13 -13.13
C GLY A 163 -25.03 14.05 -11.89
N LEU A 164 -24.13 13.06 -11.80
CA LEU A 164 -23.20 12.96 -10.68
C LEU A 164 -21.94 13.80 -10.94
N ASN A 165 -22.07 15.12 -10.77
CA ASN A 165 -20.97 16.06 -10.96
C ASN A 165 -20.21 16.32 -9.65
N SER A 166 -20.82 15.98 -8.50
CA SER A 166 -20.28 16.24 -7.17
C SER A 166 -20.80 15.28 -6.09
N PHE A 167 -20.16 15.33 -4.91
CA PHE A 167 -20.55 14.59 -3.69
C PHE A 167 -21.95 14.94 -3.18
N GLN A 168 -22.46 16.14 -3.48
CA GLN A 168 -23.79 16.59 -3.07
C GLN A 168 -24.89 15.76 -3.75
N ASP A 169 -24.69 15.47 -5.03
CA ASP A 169 -25.65 14.76 -5.89
C ASP A 169 -25.86 13.32 -5.41
N LEU A 170 -24.81 12.67 -4.89
CA LEU A 170 -24.87 11.28 -4.40
C LEU A 170 -25.54 11.17 -3.03
N LYS A 171 -25.45 12.20 -2.16
CA LYS A 171 -26.18 12.26 -0.89
C LYS A 171 -27.69 12.40 -1.11
N GLU A 172 -28.12 13.26 -2.03
CA GLU A 172 -29.54 13.51 -2.29
C GLU A 172 -30.26 12.30 -2.91
N LEU A 173 -29.55 11.52 -3.74
CA LEU A 173 -30.12 10.35 -4.44
C LEU A 173 -30.36 9.13 -3.55
N TYR A 174 -29.63 8.96 -2.45
CA TYR A 174 -29.59 7.68 -1.70
C TYR A 174 -29.66 7.77 -0.17
N LEU A 175 -29.80 8.98 0.41
CA LEU A 175 -30.00 9.17 1.86
C LEU A 175 -31.41 9.68 2.23
N GLN A 176 -32.39 9.57 1.34
CA GLN A 176 -33.81 9.63 1.71
C GLN A 176 -34.33 8.27 2.17
#